data_AF-A0A0G4LIP3-F1
#
_entry.id   AF-A0A0G4LIP3-F1
#
_cell.length_a   1.000
_cell.length_b   1.000
_cell.length_c   1.000
_cell.angle_alpha   90.00
_cell.angle_beta   90.00
_cell.angle_gamma   90.00
#
_symmetry.space_group_name_H-M   'P 1'
#
loop_
_entity.id
_entity.type
_entity.pdbx_description
1 polymer ?
#
loop_
_entity_poly.entity_id
_entity_poly.type
_entity_poly.pdbx_seq_one_letter_code
_entity_poly.pdbx_strand_id
1 'polypeptide(L)'
;MALTNGHSLQDINTHCLESFRAHWNCLENRNHQLYQCRPQEWKLNKCVFENLKLEKNIPNQRPGVTPVELRQHMIYADGAINPLEGKPFIPPSKAEGAKQA
;
A
#
# COMPACT_ATOMS: atom_id res chain seq x y z
N MET A 1 5.35 -29.68 -3.50
CA MET A 1 3.96 -29.35 -3.86
C MET A 1 3.69 -27.91 -3.49
N ALA A 2 3.56 -27.02 -4.49
CA ALA A 2 2.85 -25.74 -4.37
C ALA A 2 2.62 -25.20 -5.79
N LEU A 3 1.78 -25.92 -6.55
CA LEU A 3 1.04 -25.28 -7.63
C LEU A 3 -0.17 -24.65 -6.95
N THR A 4 -0.02 -23.43 -6.41
CA THR A 4 -1.18 -22.65 -5.97
C THR A 4 -1.62 -21.79 -7.15
N ASN A 5 -2.73 -22.22 -7.73
CA ASN A 5 -3.46 -21.56 -8.79
C ASN A 5 -3.49 -20.03 -8.59
N GLY A 6 -3.18 -19.27 -9.65
CA GLY A 6 -3.17 -17.82 -9.62
C GLY A 6 -4.58 -17.25 -9.51
N HIS A 7 -5.05 -17.00 -8.29
CA HIS A 7 -6.33 -16.36 -7.99
C HIS A 7 -6.16 -14.98 -7.33
N SER A 8 -4.97 -14.35 -7.40
CA SER A 8 -4.66 -13.10 -6.68
C SER A 8 -5.68 -11.98 -6.91
N LEU A 9 -6.21 -11.82 -8.12
CA LEU A 9 -7.26 -10.84 -8.41
C LEU A 9 -8.64 -11.27 -7.92
N GLN A 10 -8.95 -12.56 -7.95
CA GLN A 10 -10.23 -13.08 -7.46
C GLN A 10 -10.30 -12.95 -5.94
N ASP A 11 -9.22 -13.26 -5.24
CA ASP A 11 -9.11 -13.12 -3.79
C ASP A 11 -9.26 -11.65 -3.35
N ILE A 12 -8.63 -10.72 -4.08
CA ILE A 12 -8.82 -9.27 -3.86
C ILE A 12 -10.27 -8.87 -4.12
N ASN A 13 -10.92 -9.38 -5.16
CA ASN A 13 -12.32 -9.08 -5.45
C ASN A 13 -13.29 -9.66 -4.40
N THR A 14 -12.94 -10.74 -3.72
CA THR A 14 -13.79 -11.31 -2.67
C THR A 14 -13.59 -10.62 -1.33
N HIS A 15 -12.35 -10.27 -0.98
CA HIS A 15 -12.02 -9.79 0.37
C HIS A 15 -11.80 -8.27 0.47
N CYS A 16 -11.34 -7.62 -0.60
CA CYS A 16 -10.85 -6.24 -0.56
C CYS A 16 -11.38 -5.34 -1.68
N LEU A 17 -12.45 -5.75 -2.38
CA LEU A 17 -12.96 -5.07 -3.59
C LEU A 17 -13.24 -3.58 -3.40
N GLU A 18 -13.85 -3.20 -2.27
CA GLU A 18 -14.20 -1.80 -2.00
C GLU A 18 -12.94 -0.93 -1.92
N SER A 19 -11.96 -1.35 -1.11
CA SER A 19 -10.67 -0.66 -0.99
C SER A 19 -9.88 -0.65 -2.30
N PHE A 20 -9.97 -1.73 -3.08
CA PHE A 20 -9.32 -1.85 -4.38
C PHE A 20 -9.94 -0.88 -5.39
N ARG A 21 -11.27 -0.84 -5.50
CA ARG A 21 -11.98 0.09 -6.39
C ARG A 21 -11.74 1.54 -6.00
N ALA A 22 -11.74 1.86 -4.70
CA ALA A 22 -11.43 3.21 -4.23
C ALA A 22 -10.02 3.66 -4.65
N HIS A 23 -9.03 2.77 -4.52
CA HIS A 23 -7.67 3.04 -4.96
C HIS A 23 -7.57 3.18 -6.48
N TRP A 24 -8.16 2.24 -7.24
CA TRP A 24 -8.14 2.25 -8.69
C TRP A 24 -8.83 3.50 -9.28
N ASN A 25 -10.01 3.85 -8.77
CA ASN A 25 -10.73 5.05 -9.21
C ASN A 25 -9.94 6.33 -8.96
N CYS A 26 -9.14 6.39 -7.88
CA CYS A 26 -8.25 7.53 -7.65
C CYS A 26 -7.14 7.58 -8.71
N LEU A 27 -6.52 6.44 -9.04
CA LEU A 27 -5.46 6.36 -10.04
C LEU A 27 -5.93 6.78 -11.42
N GLU A 28 -7.10 6.28 -11.86
CA GLU A 28 -7.71 6.61 -13.16
C GLU A 28 -7.84 8.12 -13.37
N ASN A 29 -8.21 8.86 -12.31
CA ASN A 29 -8.40 10.31 -12.38
C ASN A 29 -7.09 11.13 -12.24
N ARG A 30 -5.95 10.48 -12.00
CA ARG A 30 -4.67 11.13 -11.67
C ARG A 30 -3.51 10.63 -12.53
N ASN A 31 -3.80 10.25 -13.77
CA ASN A 31 -2.79 9.76 -14.74
C ASN A 31 -1.97 8.56 -14.19
N HIS A 32 -2.62 7.70 -13.40
CA HIS A 32 -2.02 6.52 -12.75
C HIS A 32 -0.82 6.84 -11.85
N GLN A 33 -0.72 8.06 -11.35
CA GLN A 33 0.34 8.47 -10.43
C GLN A 33 0.08 7.95 -9.02
N LEU A 34 0.82 6.92 -8.61
CA LEU A 34 0.67 6.27 -7.30
C LEU A 34 0.78 7.22 -6.09
N TYR A 35 1.65 8.23 -6.19
CA TYR A 35 1.89 9.18 -5.10
C TYR A 35 0.71 10.13 -4.84
N GLN A 36 -0.25 10.24 -5.77
CA GLN A 36 -1.46 11.03 -5.58
C GLN A 36 -2.52 10.28 -4.74
N CYS A 37 -2.43 8.95 -4.68
CA CYS A 37 -3.50 8.09 -4.16
C CYS A 37 -3.08 7.25 -2.94
N ARG A 38 -2.05 7.70 -2.21
CA ARG A 38 -1.46 6.98 -1.06
C ARG A 38 -2.45 6.65 0.07
N PRO A 39 -3.39 7.52 0.47
CA PRO A 39 -4.34 7.18 1.54
C PRO A 39 -5.19 5.96 1.21
N GLN A 40 -5.57 5.83 -0.07
CA GLN A 40 -6.39 4.74 -0.57
C GLN A 40 -5.55 3.47 -0.72
N GLU A 41 -4.28 3.63 -1.14
CA GLU A 41 -3.31 2.54 -1.17
C GLU A 41 -3.07 1.96 0.24
N TRP A 42 -2.94 2.79 1.28
CA TRP A 42 -2.73 2.32 2.65
C TRP A 42 -3.89 1.48 3.18
N LYS A 43 -5.13 1.87 2.84
CA LYS A 43 -6.34 1.11 3.18
C LYS A 43 -6.35 -0.24 2.47
N LEU A 44 -6.03 -0.27 1.17
CA LEU A 44 -5.91 -1.50 0.40
C LEU A 44 -4.82 -2.42 0.96
N ASN A 45 -3.63 -1.88 1.23
CA ASN A 45 -2.50 -2.64 1.79
C ASN A 45 -2.85 -3.25 3.14
N LYS A 46 -3.59 -2.54 4.00
CA LYS A 46 -4.09 -3.06 5.27
C LYS A 46 -5.05 -4.24 5.03
N CYS A 47 -6.04 -4.09 4.17
CA CYS A 47 -7.00 -5.15 3.87
C CYS A 47 -6.31 -6.42 3.31
N VAL A 48 -5.40 -6.23 2.36
CA VAL A 48 -4.64 -7.31 1.72
C VAL A 48 -3.73 -8.01 2.73
N PHE A 49 -3.08 -7.26 3.63
CA PHE A 49 -2.28 -7.85 4.69
C PHE A 49 -3.14 -8.63 5.70
N GLU A 50 -4.29 -8.10 6.12
CA GLU A 50 -5.14 -8.73 7.12
C GLU A 50 -5.76 -10.04 6.60
N ASN A 51 -6.26 -10.06 5.36
CA ASN A 51 -6.98 -11.20 4.79
C ASN A 51 -6.07 -12.18 4.03
N LEU A 52 -5.17 -11.67 3.20
CA LEU A 52 -4.35 -12.49 2.29
C LEU A 52 -2.92 -12.70 2.80
N LYS A 53 -2.54 -12.01 3.89
CA LYS A 53 -1.17 -12.02 4.44
C LYS A 53 -0.11 -11.63 3.41
N LEU A 54 -0.50 -10.87 2.39
CA LEU A 54 0.40 -10.35 1.38
C LEU A 54 0.89 -8.97 1.80
N GLU A 55 2.18 -8.74 1.66
CA GLU A 55 2.83 -7.47 1.97
C GLU A 55 3.54 -6.91 0.75
N LYS A 56 3.50 -5.59 0.61
CA LYS A 56 4.26 -4.88 -0.42
C LYS A 56 5.67 -4.65 0.10
N ASN A 57 6.65 -5.36 -0.44
CA ASN A 57 8.06 -5.13 -0.16
C ASN A 57 8.77 -4.48 -1.36
N ILE A 58 9.58 -3.44 -1.12
CA ILE A 58 10.41 -2.81 -2.15
C ILE A 58 11.82 -3.41 -2.02
N PRO A 59 12.25 -4.28 -2.95
CA PRO A 59 13.57 -4.87 -2.88
C PRO A 59 14.67 -3.79 -3.04
N ASN A 60 15.85 -4.05 -2.46
CA ASN A 60 17.03 -3.17 -2.56
C ASN A 60 16.86 -1.76 -1.96
N GLN A 61 15.92 -1.59 -1.03
CA GLN A 61 15.80 -0.33 -0.31
C GLN A 61 16.98 -0.11 0.64
N ARG A 62 17.56 1.10 0.62
CA ARG A 62 18.65 1.49 1.52
C ARG A 62 18.20 1.36 3.00
N PRO A 63 19.00 0.75 3.89
CA PRO A 63 18.69 0.67 5.31
C PRO A 63 18.63 2.08 5.94
N GLY A 64 17.76 2.26 6.93
CA GLY A 64 17.57 3.53 7.66
C GLY A 64 16.77 4.61 6.92
N VAL A 65 16.25 4.34 5.72
CA VAL A 65 15.41 5.29 4.97
C VAL A 65 13.96 4.81 4.97
N THR A 66 13.02 5.72 5.26
CA THR A 66 11.59 5.42 5.14
C THR A 66 11.20 5.17 3.68
N PRO A 67 10.58 4.00 3.37
CA PRO A 67 10.08 3.71 2.03
C PRO A 67 9.18 4.80 1.50
N VAL A 68 9.24 5.06 0.18
CA VAL A 68 8.44 6.13 -0.43
C VAL A 68 6.94 5.92 -0.23
N GLU A 69 6.47 4.68 -0.20
CA GLU A 69 5.06 4.34 0.00
C GLU A 69 4.57 4.59 1.44
N LEU A 70 5.48 4.71 2.41
CA LEU A 70 5.15 4.93 3.83
C LEU A 70 5.31 6.40 4.27
N ARG A 71 5.79 7.28 3.40
CA ARG A 71 5.95 8.71 3.73
C ARG A 71 4.58 9.37 3.89
N GLN A 72 4.45 10.28 4.86
CA GLN A 72 3.22 11.07 5.01
C GLN A 72 3.16 12.25 4.04
N HIS A 73 4.32 12.70 3.55
CA HIS A 73 4.43 13.80 2.61
C HIS A 73 5.07 13.32 1.31
N MET A 74 4.43 13.59 0.18
CA MET A 74 4.90 13.24 -1.16
C MET A 74 5.30 14.52 -1.89
N ILE A 75 6.58 14.65 -2.27
CA ILE A 75 7.12 15.85 -2.92
C ILE A 75 6.50 16.13 -4.30
N TYR A 76 5.93 15.10 -4.94
CA TYR A 76 5.34 15.20 -6.28
C TYR A 76 3.81 15.16 -6.26
N ALA A 77 3.17 15.04 -5.10
CA ALA A 77 1.71 15.06 -5.04
C ALA A 77 1.18 16.48 -5.24
N ASP A 78 0.02 16.59 -5.89
CA ASP A 78 -0.62 17.87 -6.20
C ASP A 78 -1.06 18.61 -4.92
N GLY A 79 -1.26 17.88 -3.83
CA GLY A 79 -1.70 18.41 -2.55
C GLY A 79 -1.16 17.61 -1.37
N ALA A 80 -1.22 18.23 -0.20
CA ALA A 80 -0.89 17.56 1.05
C ALA A 80 -1.93 16.46 1.35
N ILE A 81 -1.45 15.34 1.88
CA ILE A 81 -2.33 14.27 2.34
C ILE A 81 -3.05 14.73 3.60
N ASN A 82 -4.38 14.72 3.56
CA ASN A 82 -5.21 15.00 4.73
C ASN A 82 -4.96 13.93 5.81
N PRO A 83 -4.53 14.28 7.03
CA PRO A 83 -4.28 13.30 8.10
C PRO A 83 -5.52 12.51 8.51
N LEU A 84 -6.71 13.04 8.21
CA LEU A 84 -8.00 12.38 8.44
C LEU A 84 -8.31 11.29 7.40
N GLU A 85 -7.72 11.36 6.21
CA GLU A 85 -8.02 10.40 5.13
C GLU A 85 -7.30 9.07 5.27
N GLY A 86 -6.21 9.02 6.04
CA GLY A 86 -5.52 7.77 6.38
C GLY A 86 -4.13 7.98 6.95
N LYS A 87 -3.60 6.92 7.59
CA LYS A 87 -2.20 6.84 8.03
C LYS A 87 -1.49 5.71 7.26
N PRO A 88 -0.17 5.81 7.04
CA PRO A 88 0.61 4.72 6.47
C PRO A 88 0.41 3.43 7.25
N PHE A 89 0.07 2.35 6.55
CA PHE A 89 0.03 1.01 7.13
C PHE A 89 1.43 0.41 7.10
N ILE A 90 2.00 0.15 8.27
CA ILE A 90 3.31 -0.50 8.42
C ILE A 90 3.05 -1.94 8.90
N PRO A 91 3.31 -2.96 8.06
CA PRO A 91 3.18 -4.34 8.50
C PRO A 91 4.25 -4.66 9.57
N PRO A 92 3.99 -5.64 10.46
CA PRO A 92 4.90 -6.00 11.55
C PRO A 92 6.31 -6.35 11.07
N SER A 93 6.44 -7.01 9.92
CA SER A 93 7.72 -7.33 9.25
C SER A 93 8.60 -6.09 8.98
N LYS A 94 7.98 -4.95 8.64
CA LYS A 94 8.67 -3.67 8.40
C LYS A 94 8.86 -2.84 9.67
N ALA A 95 8.06 -3.07 10.71
CA ALA A 95 8.20 -2.41 12.00
C ALA A 95 9.45 -2.87 12.76
N GLU A 96 9.86 -4.13 12.58
CA GLU A 96 11.07 -4.69 13.21
C GLU A 96 12.36 -4.21 12.53
N GLY A 97 12.36 -4.04 11.20
CA GLY A 97 13.49 -3.47 10.45
C GLY A 97 13.75 -1.98 10.73
N ALA A 98 12.77 -1.25 11.27
CA ALA A 98 12.93 0.14 11.66
C ALA A 98 13.61 0.33 13.04
N LYS A 99 13.77 -0.73 13.84
CA LYS A 99 14.43 -0.68 15.17
C LYS A 99 15.93 -0.98 15.14
N GLN A 100 16.49 -1.29 13.97
CA GLN A 100 17.90 -1.69 13.80
C GLN A 100 18.77 -0.59 13.19
N ALA A 101 18.34 0.67 13.27
CA ALA A 101 19.11 1.85 12.89
C ALA A 101 19.27 2.80 14.08
#